data_AF-B8A2N7-F1
#
_entry.id   AF-B8A2N7-F1
#
_cell.length_a   1.000
_cell.length_b   1.000
_cell.length_c   1.000
_cell.angle_alpha   90.00
_cell.angle_beta   90.00
_cell.angle_gamma   90.00
#
_symmetry.space_group_name_H-M   'P 1'
#
loop_
_entity.id
_entity.type
_entity.pdbx_description
1 polymer ?
#
loop_
_entity_poly.entity_id
_entity_poly.type
_entity_poly.pdbx_seq_one_letter_code
_entity_poly.pdbx_strand_id
1 'polypeptide(L)'
;MATSSGPKEAPANNPGLQTEVDPATKGYFLQQTMLRVKDPKVSLDFYSRVMGMSLLKRLDFEEMKFSLYFLGYEDVTLAPDDHIKRTEWTFRQKATLELTHNWGTKMTLNSKVTIMGTQTLVVLVI
;
A
#
# COMPACT_ATOMS: atom_id res chain seq x y z
N MET A 1 1.40 10.23 -46.99
CA MET A 1 0.95 10.71 -45.66
C MET A 1 0.71 9.47 -44.81
N ALA A 2 1.57 9.19 -43.83
CA ALA A 2 1.45 7.98 -43.02
C ALA A 2 0.29 8.14 -42.03
N THR A 3 -0.55 7.10 -42.03
CA THR A 3 -1.79 6.90 -41.30
C THR A 3 -1.69 7.24 -39.82
N SER A 4 -2.73 7.91 -39.30
CA SER A 4 -2.94 8.15 -37.88
C SER A 4 -2.85 6.82 -37.11
N SER A 5 -1.77 6.63 -36.34
CA SER A 5 -1.73 5.58 -35.33
C SER A 5 -2.87 5.83 -34.34
N GLY A 6 -3.57 4.78 -33.92
CA GLY A 6 -4.69 4.87 -32.99
C GLY A 6 -4.30 5.43 -31.61
N PRO A 7 -5.19 5.36 -30.60
CA PRO A 7 -4.92 5.87 -29.26
C PRO A 7 -3.60 5.35 -28.68
N LYS A 8 -2.87 6.18 -27.93
CA LYS A 8 -1.57 5.79 -27.34
C LYS A 8 -1.71 4.62 -26.37
N GLU A 9 -2.91 4.41 -25.84
CA GLU A 9 -3.29 3.36 -24.91
C GLU A 9 -3.55 2.02 -25.59
N ALA A 10 -3.66 1.99 -26.93
CA ALA A 10 -3.92 0.74 -27.65
C ALA A 10 -2.76 -0.25 -27.46
N PRO A 11 -3.03 -1.57 -27.31
CA PRO A 11 -1.96 -2.56 -27.15
C PRO A 11 -0.94 -2.55 -28.31
N ALA A 12 -1.40 -2.32 -29.53
CA ALA A 12 -0.53 -2.20 -30.71
C ALA A 12 0.49 -1.05 -30.61
N ASN A 13 0.22 -0.04 -29.78
CA ASN A 13 1.09 1.12 -29.56
C ASN A 13 1.96 0.99 -28.29
N ASN A 14 1.87 -0.13 -27.55
CA ASN A 14 2.64 -0.41 -26.33
C ASN A 14 3.34 -1.78 -26.43
N PRO A 15 4.47 -1.87 -27.16
CA PRO A 15 5.17 -3.14 -27.37
C PRO A 15 5.53 -3.84 -26.04
N GLY A 16 5.23 -5.13 -25.96
CA GLY A 16 5.43 -5.95 -24.75
C GLY A 16 4.20 -6.10 -23.85
N LEU A 17 3.14 -5.32 -24.08
CA LEU A 17 1.87 -5.49 -23.37
C LEU A 17 1.19 -6.80 -23.79
N GLN A 18 0.90 -7.65 -22.81
CA GLN A 18 0.07 -8.85 -22.99
C GLN A 18 -1.36 -8.56 -22.55
N THR A 19 -2.34 -8.94 -23.35
CA THR A 19 -3.77 -8.73 -23.05
C THR A 19 -4.45 -9.97 -22.47
N GLU A 20 -3.81 -11.13 -22.61
CA GLU A 20 -4.28 -12.39 -22.03
C GLU A 20 -3.66 -12.59 -20.64
N VAL A 21 -4.49 -13.00 -19.68
CA VAL A 21 -4.07 -13.27 -18.30
C VAL A 21 -3.83 -14.77 -18.15
N ASP A 22 -2.69 -15.16 -17.57
CA ASP A 22 -2.41 -16.56 -17.25
C ASP A 22 -3.48 -17.10 -16.27
N PRO A 23 -4.21 -18.19 -16.60
CA PRO A 23 -5.23 -18.77 -15.74
C PRO A 23 -4.73 -19.12 -14.32
N ALA A 24 -3.44 -19.40 -14.15
CA ALA A 24 -2.84 -19.70 -12.85
C ALA A 24 -2.83 -18.49 -11.89
N THR A 25 -2.93 -17.27 -12.42
CA THR A 25 -2.94 -16.02 -11.64
C THR A 25 -4.34 -15.46 -11.43
N LYS A 26 -5.38 -16.21 -11.83
CA LYS A 26 -6.77 -15.78 -11.69
C LYS A 26 -7.13 -15.58 -10.22
N GLY A 27 -7.52 -14.36 -9.88
CA GLY A 27 -7.90 -13.97 -8.52
C GLY A 27 -6.83 -13.15 -7.79
N TYR A 28 -5.60 -13.13 -8.30
CA TYR A 28 -4.55 -12.29 -7.74
C TYR A 28 -4.94 -10.81 -7.82
N PHE A 29 -4.53 -10.05 -6.82
CA PHE A 29 -4.72 -8.61 -6.82
C PHE A 29 -3.56 -7.89 -6.14
N LEU A 30 -3.37 -6.63 -6.53
CA LEU A 30 -2.43 -5.72 -5.89
C LEU A 30 -2.98 -5.33 -4.52
N GLN A 31 -2.47 -5.97 -3.47
CA GLN A 31 -2.97 -5.78 -2.12
C GLN A 31 -2.35 -4.56 -1.46
N GLN A 32 -1.03 -4.39 -1.53
CA GLN A 32 -0.33 -3.33 -0.82
C GLN A 32 0.85 -2.73 -1.57
N THR A 33 1.11 -1.47 -1.25
CA THR A 33 2.37 -0.78 -1.51
C THR A 33 3.01 -0.44 -0.17
N MET A 34 4.25 -0.87 0.07
CA MET A 34 4.96 -0.54 1.31
C MET A 34 5.87 0.69 1.17
N LEU A 35 5.81 1.58 2.16
CA LEU A 35 6.70 2.73 2.33
C LEU A 35 7.27 2.77 3.74
N ARG A 36 8.59 2.96 3.86
CA ARG A 36 9.21 3.22 5.17
C ARG A 36 9.01 4.67 5.56
N VAL A 37 8.49 4.88 6.76
CA VAL A 37 8.24 6.20 7.34
C VAL A 37 9.13 6.46 8.55
N LYS A 38 9.58 7.71 8.66
CA LYS A 38 10.43 8.14 9.77
C LYS A 38 9.64 8.40 11.06
N ASP A 39 8.52 9.11 10.96
CA ASP A 39 7.65 9.41 12.10
C ASP A 39 6.22 8.97 11.75
N PRO A 40 5.68 7.92 12.40
CA PRO A 40 4.36 7.42 12.11
C PRO A 40 3.28 8.43 12.49
N LYS A 41 3.50 9.32 13.47
CA LYS A 41 2.50 10.32 13.87
C LYS A 41 2.24 11.32 12.75
N VAL A 42 3.31 11.85 12.14
CA VAL A 42 3.22 12.79 11.02
C VAL A 42 2.61 12.11 9.79
N SER A 43 3.02 10.86 9.51
CA SER A 43 2.48 10.11 8.36
C SER A 43 1.02 9.75 8.55
N LEU A 44 0.61 9.26 9.73
CA LEU A 44 -0.78 8.92 10.01
C LEU A 44 -1.69 10.15 9.91
N ASP A 45 -1.28 11.31 10.43
CA ASP A 45 -2.04 12.56 10.27
C ASP A 45 -2.21 12.93 8.78
N PHE A 46 -1.13 12.88 8.00
CA PHE A 46 -1.19 13.19 6.58
C PHE A 46 -2.11 12.22 5.82
N TYR A 47 -1.88 10.92 5.93
CA TYR A 47 -2.65 9.95 5.15
C TYR A 47 -4.11 9.84 5.62
N SER A 48 -4.41 10.08 6.90
CA SER A 48 -5.80 10.09 7.36
C SER A 48 -6.51 11.41 7.10
N ARG A 49 -6.01 12.53 7.64
CA ARG A 49 -6.70 13.82 7.58
C ARG A 49 -6.60 14.51 6.22
N VAL A 50 -5.46 14.41 5.54
CA VAL A 50 -5.24 15.09 4.25
C VAL A 50 -5.66 14.20 3.08
N MET A 51 -5.26 12.93 3.10
CA MET A 51 -5.56 12.00 2.01
C MET A 51 -6.87 11.23 2.21
N GLY A 52 -7.48 11.23 3.40
CA GLY A 52 -8.77 10.59 3.65
C GLY A 52 -8.73 9.07 3.83
N MET A 53 -7.56 8.50 4.14
CA MET A 53 -7.43 7.05 4.36
C MET A 53 -7.76 6.65 5.81
N SER A 54 -8.25 5.44 5.98
CA SER A 54 -8.53 4.83 7.28
C SER A 54 -7.39 3.91 7.71
N LEU A 55 -7.05 3.90 9.00
CA LEU A 55 -6.18 2.86 9.58
C LEU A 55 -6.95 1.53 9.66
N LEU A 56 -6.53 0.54 8.87
CA LEU A 56 -7.15 -0.77 8.80
C LEU A 56 -6.60 -1.69 9.90
N LYS A 57 -5.27 -1.73 10.04
CA LYS A 57 -4.57 -2.58 11.00
C LYS A 57 -3.24 -1.94 11.42
N ARG A 58 -2.87 -2.19 12.67
CA ARG A 58 -1.50 -1.99 13.17
C ARG A 58 -0.96 -3.34 13.62
N LEU A 59 0.30 -3.60 13.30
CA LEU A 59 1.07 -4.75 13.78
C LEU A 59 2.38 -4.24 14.39
N ASP A 60 2.71 -4.69 15.59
CA ASP A 60 3.95 -4.33 16.28
C ASP A 60 4.82 -5.58 16.43
N PHE A 61 6.10 -5.47 16.09
CA PHE A 61 7.08 -6.55 16.16
C PHE A 61 8.20 -6.15 17.12
N GLU A 62 8.02 -6.42 18.41
CA GLU A 62 8.90 -5.89 19.46
C GLU A 62 10.34 -6.41 19.35
N GLU A 63 10.51 -7.70 19.09
CA GLU A 63 11.83 -8.33 18.93
C GLU A 63 12.64 -7.71 17.79
N MET A 64 11.96 -7.34 16.70
CA MET A 64 12.54 -6.74 15.51
C MET A 64 12.52 -5.21 15.52
N LYS A 65 11.91 -4.60 16.54
CA LYS A 65 11.82 -3.14 16.75
C LYS A 65 11.24 -2.38 15.56
N PHE A 66 10.12 -2.84 15.02
CA PHE A 66 9.35 -2.06 14.03
C PHE A 66 7.84 -2.24 14.17
N SER A 67 7.10 -1.30 13.60
CA SER A 67 5.64 -1.31 13.51
C SER A 67 5.20 -1.18 12.05
N LEU A 68 4.11 -1.84 11.70
CA LEU A 68 3.42 -1.71 10.41
C LEU A 68 2.06 -1.05 10.62
N TYR A 69 1.73 -0.08 9.78
CA TYR A 69 0.43 0.58 9.75
C TYR A 69 -0.18 0.41 8.37
N PHE A 70 -1.29 -0.31 8.28
CA PHE A 70 -2.01 -0.55 7.03
C PHE A 70 -3.11 0.47 6.87
N LEU A 71 -3.07 1.27 5.82
CA LEU A 71 -4.09 2.26 5.49
C LEU A 71 -4.79 1.94 4.17
N GLY A 72 -6.04 2.33 4.03
CA GLY A 72 -6.81 2.15 2.81
C GLY A 72 -8.09 2.98 2.79
N TYR A 73 -8.79 3.00 1.66
CA TYR A 73 -10.07 3.69 1.49
C TYR A 73 -11.24 2.74 1.78
N GLU A 74 -11.25 2.17 2.98
CA GLU A 74 -12.25 1.20 3.41
C GLU A 74 -13.12 1.74 4.54
N ASP A 75 -14.36 1.24 4.59
CA ASP A 75 -15.27 1.47 5.71
C ASP A 75 -14.87 0.58 6.89
N VAL A 76 -14.22 1.18 7.88
CA VAL A 76 -13.76 0.48 9.08
C VAL A 76 -14.88 -0.03 9.98
N THR A 77 -16.14 0.38 9.76
CA THR A 77 -17.30 -0.16 10.50
C THR A 77 -17.63 -1.59 10.08
N LEU A 78 -17.17 -2.02 8.90
CA LEU A 78 -17.30 -3.40 8.41
C LEU A 78 -16.16 -4.31 8.88
N ALA A 79 -15.12 -3.73 9.46
CA ALA A 79 -13.95 -4.48 9.89
C ALA A 79 -14.26 -5.25 11.18
N PRO A 80 -13.92 -6.55 11.27
CA PRO A 80 -14.13 -7.34 12.48
C PRO A 80 -13.43 -6.75 13.72
N ASP A 81 -14.03 -6.93 14.88
CA ASP A 81 -13.43 -6.57 16.18
C ASP A 81 -12.34 -7.57 16.60
N ASP A 82 -12.53 -8.86 16.27
CA ASP A 82 -11.54 -9.90 16.53
C ASP A 82 -10.26 -9.60 15.75
N HIS A 83 -9.14 -9.62 16.46
CA HIS A 83 -7.86 -9.18 15.92
C HIS A 83 -7.34 -10.06 14.80
N ILE A 84 -7.62 -11.37 14.81
CA ILE A 84 -7.19 -12.29 13.75
C ILE A 84 -8.07 -12.11 12.52
N LYS A 85 -9.39 -12.08 12.69
CA LYS A 85 -10.34 -11.84 11.60
C LYS A 85 -10.13 -10.47 10.96
N ARG A 86 -9.77 -9.44 11.74
CA ARG A 86 -9.43 -8.12 11.21
C ARG A 86 -8.17 -8.14 10.36
N THR A 87 -7.19 -8.97 10.71
CA THR A 87 -5.98 -9.16 9.91
C THR A 87 -6.33 -9.79 8.57
N GLU A 88 -7.11 -10.87 8.57
CA GLU A 88 -7.61 -11.51 7.33
C GLU A 88 -8.42 -10.54 6.48
N TRP A 89 -9.33 -9.77 7.10
CA TRP A 89 -10.11 -8.75 6.42
C TRP A 89 -9.20 -7.69 5.78
N THR A 90 -8.19 -7.19 6.51
CA THR A 90 -7.26 -6.16 6.01
C THR A 90 -6.48 -6.65 4.80
N PHE A 91 -5.96 -7.88 4.84
CA PHE A 91 -5.19 -8.45 3.73
C PHE A 91 -6.03 -8.90 2.53
N ARG A 92 -7.36 -8.82 2.63
CA ARG A 92 -8.27 -8.97 1.49
C ARG A 92 -8.58 -7.65 0.76
N GLN A 93 -8.17 -6.51 1.33
CA GLN A 93 -8.43 -5.19 0.74
C GLN A 93 -7.41 -4.86 -0.34
N LYS A 94 -7.87 -4.27 -1.44
CA LYS A 94 -7.02 -3.89 -2.58
C LYS A 94 -6.34 -2.55 -2.30
N ALA A 95 -5.18 -2.33 -2.92
CA ALA A 95 -4.51 -1.03 -2.97
C ALA A 95 -4.29 -0.36 -1.60
N THR A 96 -3.98 -1.15 -0.57
CA THR A 96 -3.61 -0.63 0.75
C THR A 96 -2.21 -0.04 0.74
N LEU A 97 -1.95 0.85 1.69
CA LEU A 97 -0.65 1.43 1.95
C LEU A 97 -0.10 0.87 3.27
N GLU A 98 1.00 0.14 3.20
CA GLU A 98 1.74 -0.34 4.37
C GLU A 98 2.81 0.68 4.74
N LEU A 99 2.68 1.33 5.89
CA LEU A 99 3.71 2.19 6.45
C LEU A 99 4.56 1.40 7.44
N THR A 100 5.83 1.19 7.12
CA THR A 100 6.79 0.53 8.02
C THR A 100 7.57 1.58 8.81
N HIS A 101 7.51 1.52 10.13
CA HIS A 101 8.26 2.39 11.03
C HIS A 101 9.25 1.57 11.85
N ASN A 102 10.55 1.75 11.59
CA ASN A 102 11.62 1.20 12.43
C ASN A 102 11.82 2.08 13.67
N TRP A 103 11.78 1.47 14.85
CA TRP A 103 11.88 2.17 16.12
C TRP A 103 13.27 2.77 16.33
N GLY A 104 13.35 3.88 17.04
CA GLY A 104 14.63 4.55 17.36
C GLY A 104 15.27 5.28 16.17
N THR A 105 14.56 5.43 15.05
CA THR A 105 14.98 6.33 13.98
C THR A 105 15.05 7.76 14.52
N LYS A 106 16.22 8.40 14.41
CA LYS A 106 16.48 9.73 15.00
C LYS A 106 15.44 10.74 14.52
N MET A 107 14.53 11.17 15.41
CA MET A 107 13.59 12.26 15.14
C MET A 107 14.40 13.55 14.93
N THR A 108 14.41 14.05 13.70
CA THR A 108 14.80 15.43 13.43
C THR A 108 13.52 16.24 13.42
N LEU A 109 13.52 17.42 14.04
CA LEU A 109 12.37 18.32 14.22
C LEU A 109 11.86 18.92 12.90
N ASN A 110 11.53 18.08 11.91
CA ASN A 110 10.94 18.48 10.65
C ASN A 110 9.57 17.82 10.56
N SER A 111 8.51 18.62 10.61
CA SER A 111 7.09 18.23 10.53
C SER A 111 6.67 17.71 9.14
N LYS A 112 7.59 17.15 8.35
CA LYS A 112 7.35 16.70 6.97
C LYS A 112 7.30 15.18 6.91
N VAL A 113 6.32 14.64 6.16
CA VAL A 113 6.31 13.23 5.78
C VAL A 113 7.60 12.93 5.04
N THR A 114 8.39 12.01 5.59
CA THR A 114 9.68 11.61 5.01
C THR A 114 9.62 10.13 4.68
N ILE A 115 9.67 9.81 3.38
CA ILE A 115 9.81 8.44 2.88
C ILE A 115 11.30 8.12 2.89
N MET A 116 11.70 7.17 3.72
CA MET A 116 13.11 6.76 3.82
C MET A 116 13.41 5.71 2.75
N GLY A 117 14.10 6.09 1.67
CA GLY A 117 14.80 5.19 0.73
C GLY A 117 13.97 4.03 0.16
N THR A 118 13.64 4.11 -1.13
CA THR A 118 12.79 3.15 -1.86
C THR A 118 13.29 1.71 -1.77
N GLN A 119 12.70 0.93 -0.86
CA GLN A 119 12.44 -0.48 -1.08
C GLN A 119 10.93 -0.62 -1.00
N THR A 120 10.26 -0.27 -2.09
CA THR A 120 8.82 -0.51 -2.25
C THR A 120 8.67 -2.01 -2.46
N LEU A 121 8.23 -2.72 -1.42
CA LEU A 121 7.75 -4.09 -1.59
C LEU A 121 6.30 -4.00 -2.06
N VAL A 122 6.04 -4.53 -3.25
CA VAL A 122 4.69 -4.73 -3.76
C VAL A 122 4.33 -6.16 -3.44
N VAL A 123 3.40 -6.37 -2.51
CA VAL A 123 2.93 -7.72 -2.19
C VAL A 123 1.64 -7.96 -2.97
N LEU A 124 1.69 -8.97 -3.82
CA LEU A 124 0.51 -9.56 -4.44
C LEU A 124 -0.06 -10.58 -3.46
N VAL A 125 -1.34 -10.48 -3.14
CA VAL A 125 -2.04 -11.54 -2.42
C VAL A 125 -2.61 -12.51 -3.45
N ILE A 126 -2.27 -13.78 -3.26
CA ILE A 126 -2.70 -14.93 -4.05
C ILE A 126 -4.12 -15.37 -3.69
#